data_AF-A0A554G7I1-F1
#
_entry.id   AF-A0A554G7I1-F1
#
_cell.length_a   1.000
_cell.length_b   1.000
_cell.length_c   1.000
_cell.angle_alpha   90.00
_cell.angle_beta   90.00
_cell.angle_gamma   90.00
#
_symmetry.space_group_name_H-M   'P 1'
#
loop_
_entity.id
_entity.type
_entity.pdbx_description
1 polymer ?
#
loop_
_entity_poly.entity_id
_entity_poly.type
_entity_poly.pdbx_seq_one_letter_code
_entity_poly.pdbx_strand_id
1 'polypeptide(L)'
;MDVFRLLQLIDADGLRSLSTARRLPGRRTGADLCQALDAIYNGSIPQLLLDLRRDDLHRLLRRPFRWGNRRYHSPDLTTFSQEQLLKFAHILFVRGEVPPEFGKESELPEFVVVPATPLPQPKPPKAKVLKAAAPAQLQDDDSDGRTVVAPGVRFLITLSHDWSRPRKLGNVLTDLEVEVPERLRTPRFQEVMRRLTALGVEISDAESGALLTPRDSSPGVDAKVRLRKARA
;
A
#
# COMPACT_ATOMS: atom_id res chain seq x y z
N MET A 1 6.39 -22.15 14.40
CA MET A 1 5.52 -20.96 14.45
C MET A 1 4.39 -21.28 15.42
N ASP A 2 3.96 -20.36 16.27
CA ASP A 2 2.84 -20.57 17.19
C ASP A 2 1.54 -19.95 16.63
N VAL A 3 0.39 -20.32 17.21
CA VAL A 3 -0.93 -19.81 16.79
C VAL A 3 -1.01 -18.29 16.97
N PHE A 4 -0.53 -17.76 18.08
CA PHE A 4 -0.55 -16.33 18.36
C PHE A 4 0.16 -15.49 17.29
N ARG A 5 1.37 -15.89 16.87
CA ARG A 5 2.10 -15.24 15.77
C ARG A 5 1.36 -15.36 14.45
N LEU A 6 0.70 -16.50 14.18
CA LEU A 6 -0.11 -16.64 12.98
C LEU A 6 -1.31 -15.69 12.99
N LEU A 7 -1.98 -15.55 14.14
CA LEU A 7 -3.08 -14.61 14.33
C LEU A 7 -2.65 -13.15 14.13
N GLN A 8 -1.43 -12.78 14.54
CA GLN A 8 -0.85 -11.45 14.28
C GLN A 8 -0.64 -11.16 12.78
N LEU A 9 -0.57 -12.19 11.94
CA LEU A 9 -0.49 -12.02 10.49
C LEU A 9 -1.87 -11.87 9.83
N ILE A 10 -2.96 -12.12 10.54
CA ILE A 10 -4.32 -11.93 10.01
C ILE A 10 -4.70 -10.45 10.15
N ASP A 11 -5.39 -9.90 9.16
CA ASP A 11 -5.88 -8.53 9.25
C ASP A 11 -7.09 -8.41 10.21
N ALA A 12 -7.48 -7.18 10.53
CA ALA A 12 -8.56 -6.92 11.46
C ALA A 12 -9.91 -7.51 11.00
N ASP A 13 -10.15 -7.60 9.69
CA ASP A 13 -11.37 -8.17 9.13
C ASP A 13 -11.41 -9.69 9.27
N GLY A 14 -10.30 -10.38 8.99
CA GLY A 14 -10.15 -11.82 9.17
C GLY A 14 -10.26 -12.21 10.64
N LEU A 15 -9.67 -11.44 11.56
CA LEU A 15 -9.83 -11.66 13.00
C LEU A 15 -11.29 -11.51 13.46
N ARG A 16 -12.00 -10.49 12.96
CA ARG A 16 -13.44 -10.31 13.23
C ARG A 16 -14.28 -11.46 12.66
N SER A 17 -13.98 -11.88 11.44
CA SER A 17 -14.62 -13.02 10.76
C SER A 17 -14.47 -14.31 11.57
N LEU A 18 -13.25 -14.66 11.99
CA LEU A 18 -12.96 -15.81 12.85
C LEU A 18 -13.67 -15.71 14.19
N SER A 19 -13.62 -14.54 14.84
CA SER A 19 -14.27 -14.34 16.14
C SER A 19 -15.79 -14.57 16.07
N THR A 20 -16.41 -14.16 14.96
CA THR A 20 -17.84 -14.35 14.71
C THR A 20 -18.16 -15.83 14.47
N ALA A 21 -17.33 -16.53 13.67
CA ALA A 21 -17.48 -17.96 13.43
C ALA A 21 -17.37 -18.79 14.73
N ARG A 22 -16.52 -18.35 15.67
CA ARG A 22 -16.32 -18.97 16.99
C ARG A 22 -17.23 -18.42 18.09
N ARG A 23 -18.22 -17.58 17.74
CA ARG A 23 -19.22 -17.01 18.67
C ARG A 23 -18.58 -16.27 19.86
N LEU A 24 -17.45 -15.61 19.64
CA LEU A 24 -16.84 -14.74 20.65
C LEU A 24 -17.70 -13.47 20.83
N PRO A 25 -17.84 -12.96 22.06
CA PRO A 25 -18.65 -11.76 22.33
C PRO A 25 -18.08 -10.51 21.65
N GLY A 26 -18.99 -9.67 21.13
CA GLY A 26 -18.66 -8.48 20.33
C GLY A 26 -18.11 -7.29 21.12
N ARG A 27 -17.29 -6.47 20.44
CA ARG A 27 -16.47 -5.32 20.92
C ARG A 27 -15.24 -5.74 21.74
N ARG A 28 -14.21 -6.22 21.05
CA ARG A 28 -12.86 -6.46 21.60
C ARG A 28 -11.81 -5.74 20.75
N THR A 29 -10.69 -5.35 21.35
CA THR A 29 -9.56 -4.82 20.58
C THR A 29 -8.90 -5.94 19.77
N GLY A 30 -8.06 -5.60 18.78
CA GLY A 30 -7.36 -6.60 17.97
C GLY A 30 -6.47 -7.54 18.82
N ALA A 31 -5.80 -7.00 19.84
CA ALA A 31 -4.98 -7.79 20.75
C ALA A 31 -5.82 -8.76 21.60
N ASP A 32 -6.95 -8.29 22.14
CA ASP A 32 -7.87 -9.12 22.94
C ASP A 32 -8.49 -10.24 22.08
N LEU A 33 -8.75 -9.98 20.80
CA LEU A 33 -9.22 -10.99 19.85
C LEU A 33 -8.16 -12.05 19.60
N CYS A 34 -6.90 -11.65 19.36
CA CYS A 34 -5.81 -12.61 19.19
C CYS A 34 -5.64 -13.50 20.42
N GLN A 35 -5.64 -12.92 21.63
CA GLN A 35 -5.50 -13.71 22.87
C GLN A 35 -6.68 -14.66 23.08
N ALA A 36 -7.91 -14.22 22.80
CA ALA A 36 -9.09 -15.06 22.93
C ALA A 36 -9.13 -16.21 21.91
N LEU A 37 -8.74 -15.95 20.66
CA LEU A 37 -8.65 -16.96 19.62
C LEU A 37 -7.51 -17.95 19.92
N ASP A 38 -6.35 -17.48 20.38
CA ASP A 38 -5.24 -18.34 20.79
C ASP A 38 -5.67 -19.34 21.89
N ALA A 39 -6.43 -18.87 22.89
CA ALA A 39 -7.01 -19.72 23.93
C ALA A 39 -8.02 -20.75 23.38
N ILE A 40 -8.84 -20.38 22.38
CA ILE A 40 -9.80 -21.30 21.75
C ILE A 40 -9.09 -22.39 20.93
N TYR A 41 -8.09 -22.00 20.14
CA TYR A 41 -7.38 -22.94 19.29
C TYR A 41 -6.36 -23.78 20.08
N ASN A 42 -5.97 -23.34 21.27
CA ASN A 42 -5.08 -24.06 22.18
C ASN A 42 -3.80 -24.55 21.48
N GLY A 43 -3.18 -23.66 20.68
CA GLY A 43 -1.98 -23.97 19.90
C GLY A 43 -2.20 -24.81 18.63
N SER A 44 -3.43 -25.22 18.29
CA SER A 44 -3.73 -26.00 17.08
C SER A 44 -3.80 -25.12 15.82
N ILE A 45 -2.65 -24.96 15.15
CA ILE A 45 -2.56 -24.31 13.84
C ILE A 45 -3.45 -24.97 12.78
N PRO A 46 -3.50 -26.32 12.64
CA PRO A 46 -4.35 -26.94 11.63
C PRO A 46 -5.83 -26.58 11.76
N GLN A 47 -6.34 -26.53 13.00
CA GLN A 47 -7.73 -26.15 13.25
C GLN A 47 -8.00 -24.69 12.93
N LEU A 48 -7.06 -23.79 13.27
CA LEU A 48 -7.14 -22.38 12.88
C LEU A 48 -7.21 -22.23 11.36
N LEU A 49 -6.34 -22.94 10.61
CA LEU A 49 -6.31 -22.86 9.15
C LEU A 49 -7.63 -23.35 8.53
N LEU A 50 -8.22 -24.43 9.04
CA LEU A 50 -9.49 -24.97 8.53
C LEU A 50 -10.68 -24.00 8.67
N ASP A 51 -10.65 -23.14 9.68
CA ASP A 51 -11.71 -22.15 9.90
C ASP A 51 -11.56 -20.87 9.07
N LEU A 52 -10.37 -20.63 8.49
CA LEU A 52 -10.14 -19.46 7.67
C LEU A 52 -10.95 -19.53 6.38
N ARG A 53 -11.54 -18.39 5.98
CA ARG A 53 -12.18 -18.27 4.68
C ARG A 53 -11.13 -18.26 3.59
N ARG A 54 -11.54 -18.57 2.36
CA ARG A 54 -10.68 -18.50 1.17
C ARG A 54 -9.95 -17.16 1.04
N ASP A 55 -10.67 -16.05 1.24
CA ASP A 55 -10.09 -14.71 1.13
C ASP A 55 -9.05 -14.43 2.22
N ASP A 56 -9.28 -14.92 3.43
CA ASP A 56 -8.36 -14.77 4.57
C ASP A 56 -7.09 -15.60 4.32
N LEU A 57 -7.22 -16.84 3.85
CA LEU A 57 -6.09 -17.68 3.42
C LEU A 57 -5.30 -17.02 2.29
N HIS A 58 -5.99 -16.47 1.29
CA HIS A 58 -5.35 -15.78 0.18
C HIS A 58 -4.55 -14.56 0.66
N ARG A 59 -5.12 -13.72 1.54
CA ARG A 59 -4.42 -12.55 2.11
C ARG A 59 -3.23 -12.96 2.98
N LEU A 60 -3.38 -14.03 3.76
CA LEU A 60 -2.33 -14.57 4.60
C LEU A 60 -1.15 -15.06 3.75
N LEU A 61 -1.44 -15.86 2.72
CA LEU A 61 -0.43 -16.46 1.85
C LEU A 61 0.20 -15.47 0.88
N ARG A 62 -0.48 -14.38 0.48
CA ARG A 62 0.05 -13.36 -0.46
C ARG A 62 1.16 -12.50 0.13
N ARG A 63 1.33 -12.48 1.45
CA ARG A 63 2.35 -11.65 2.10
C ARG A 63 3.75 -12.20 1.78
N PRO A 64 4.71 -11.36 1.39
CA PRO A 64 6.09 -11.80 1.25
C PRO A 64 6.60 -12.26 2.63
N PHE A 65 7.29 -13.39 2.65
CA PHE A 65 7.85 -13.95 3.88
C PHE A 65 9.30 -14.38 3.69
N ARG A 66 10.02 -14.50 4.80
CA ARG A 66 11.40 -15.00 4.81
C ARG A 66 11.41 -16.43 5.35
N TRP A 67 12.16 -17.29 4.69
CA TRP A 67 12.40 -18.67 5.13
C TRP A 67 13.90 -18.94 5.10
N GLY A 68 14.51 -19.11 6.28
CA GLY A 68 15.95 -19.05 6.43
C GLY A 68 16.49 -17.69 5.97
N ASN A 69 17.50 -17.69 5.09
CA ASN A 69 18.10 -16.47 4.54
C ASN A 69 17.46 -15.99 3.23
N ARG A 70 16.40 -16.65 2.75
CA ARG A 70 15.77 -16.35 1.45
C ARG A 70 14.41 -15.68 1.62
N ARG A 71 14.08 -14.78 0.70
CA ARG A 71 12.78 -14.14 0.58
C ARG A 71 11.96 -14.87 -0.48
N TYR A 72 10.70 -15.13 -0.17
CA TYR A 72 9.78 -15.85 -1.05
C TYR A 72 8.59 -14.98 -1.39
N HIS A 73 8.15 -15.11 -2.64
CA HIS A 73 6.92 -14.50 -3.13
C HIS A 73 5.90 -15.57 -3.47
N SER A 74 4.66 -15.22 -3.19
CA SER A 74 3.51 -16.06 -3.51
C SER A 74 3.24 -16.00 -5.00
N PRO A 75 2.88 -17.13 -5.64
CA PRO A 75 2.43 -17.12 -7.03
C PRO A 75 1.10 -16.35 -7.14
N ASP A 76 0.53 -16.28 -8.35
CA ASP A 76 -0.83 -15.76 -8.51
C ASP A 76 -1.84 -16.71 -7.85
N LEU A 77 -2.17 -16.43 -6.59
CA LEU A 77 -3.04 -17.26 -5.77
C LEU A 77 -4.52 -17.19 -6.19
N THR A 78 -4.90 -16.30 -7.12
CA THR A 78 -6.30 -16.07 -7.48
C THR A 78 -6.95 -17.25 -8.19
N THR A 79 -6.17 -18.05 -8.92
CA THR A 79 -6.62 -19.23 -9.66
C THR A 79 -6.80 -20.48 -8.78
N PHE A 80 -6.34 -20.44 -7.54
CA PHE A 80 -6.34 -21.60 -6.66
C PHE A 80 -7.65 -21.73 -5.85
N SER A 81 -8.08 -22.97 -5.66
CA SER A 81 -9.23 -23.32 -4.82
C SER A 81 -8.91 -23.16 -3.33
N GLN A 82 -9.93 -23.09 -2.47
CA GLN A 82 -9.72 -23.02 -1.01
C GLN A 82 -8.91 -24.21 -0.49
N GLU A 83 -9.17 -25.42 -0.99
CA GLU A 83 -8.43 -26.63 -0.62
C GLU A 83 -6.95 -26.55 -1.00
N GLN A 84 -6.63 -25.99 -2.17
CA GLN A 84 -5.25 -25.77 -2.59
C GLN A 84 -4.55 -24.73 -1.70
N LEU A 85 -5.24 -23.63 -1.36
CA LEU A 85 -4.71 -22.63 -0.43
C LEU A 85 -4.49 -23.22 0.97
N LEU A 86 -5.42 -24.04 1.46
CA LEU A 86 -5.27 -24.78 2.72
C LEU A 86 -4.04 -25.70 2.69
N LYS A 87 -3.84 -26.42 1.57
CA LYS A 87 -2.67 -27.27 1.39
C LYS A 87 -1.37 -26.46 1.46
N PHE A 88 -1.29 -25.31 0.79
CA PHE A 88 -0.12 -24.44 0.87
C PHE A 88 0.11 -23.89 2.28
N ALA A 89 -0.94 -23.41 2.94
CA ALA A 89 -0.87 -22.92 4.31
C ALA A 89 -0.43 -24.01 5.30
N HIS A 90 -0.90 -25.25 5.12
CA HIS A 90 -0.49 -26.38 5.95
C HIS A 90 1.00 -26.72 5.75
N ILE A 91 1.49 -26.73 4.51
CA ILE A 91 2.91 -26.96 4.22
C ILE A 91 3.77 -25.86 4.87
N LEU A 92 3.37 -24.59 4.74
CA LEU A 92 4.11 -23.45 5.28
C LEU A 92 4.10 -23.38 6.81
N PHE A 93 2.92 -23.43 7.43
CA PHE A 93 2.76 -23.09 8.85
C PHE A 93 2.78 -24.31 9.77
N VAL A 94 2.45 -25.49 9.27
CA VAL A 94 2.43 -26.73 10.06
C VAL A 94 3.69 -27.55 9.83
N ARG A 95 4.05 -27.81 8.55
CA ARG A 95 5.27 -28.59 8.24
C ARG A 95 6.53 -27.75 8.32
N GLY A 96 6.42 -26.45 8.11
CA GLY A 96 7.58 -25.58 8.03
C GLY A 96 8.40 -25.85 6.77
N GLU A 97 7.72 -25.98 5.65
CA GLU A 97 8.33 -26.19 4.34
C GLU A 97 7.80 -25.14 3.38
N VAL A 98 8.59 -24.76 2.37
CA VAL A 98 8.13 -23.84 1.32
C VAL A 98 7.60 -24.65 0.14
N PRO A 99 6.33 -24.50 -0.27
CA PRO A 99 5.80 -25.21 -1.42
C PRO A 99 6.58 -24.85 -2.70
N PRO A 100 6.80 -25.80 -3.62
CA PRO A 100 7.58 -25.57 -4.84
C PRO A 100 6.97 -24.51 -5.76
N GLU A 101 5.67 -24.25 -5.63
CA GLU A 101 4.94 -23.22 -6.38
C GLU A 101 5.32 -21.79 -5.96
N PHE A 102 5.92 -21.62 -4.78
CA PHE A 102 6.38 -20.32 -4.31
C PHE A 102 7.69 -19.95 -4.99
N GLY A 103 7.68 -18.83 -5.70
CA GLY A 103 8.84 -18.34 -6.43
C GLY A 103 9.98 -18.02 -5.45
N LYS A 104 11.18 -18.54 -5.76
CA LYS A 104 12.41 -18.12 -5.11
C LYS A 104 12.77 -16.75 -5.66
N GLU A 105 12.80 -15.73 -4.82
CA GLU A 105 13.47 -14.50 -5.21
C GLU A 105 14.98 -14.78 -5.29
N SER A 106 15.62 -14.30 -6.36
CA SER A 106 17.02 -14.59 -6.67
C SER A 106 17.92 -14.26 -5.48
N GLU A 107 19.01 -15.00 -5.29
CA GLU A 107 20.07 -14.68 -4.32
C GLU A 107 20.80 -13.35 -4.59
N LEU A 108 20.38 -12.61 -5.62
CA LEU A 108 20.92 -11.31 -5.92
C LEU A 108 20.45 -10.34 -4.83
N PRO A 109 21.37 -9.75 -4.05
CA PRO A 109 21.01 -8.68 -3.14
C PRO A 109 20.29 -7.59 -3.95
N GLU A 110 19.16 -7.11 -3.43
CA GLU A 110 18.26 -6.08 -4.02
C GLU A 110 19.00 -4.76 -4.43
N PHE A 111 20.32 -4.67 -4.28
CA PHE A 111 21.15 -3.50 -4.51
C PHE A 111 22.50 -3.78 -5.19
N VAL A 112 22.57 -4.62 -6.22
CA VAL A 112 23.57 -4.33 -7.27
C VAL A 112 22.97 -3.21 -8.11
N VAL A 113 23.16 -1.98 -7.63
CA VAL A 113 23.09 -0.79 -8.50
C VAL A 113 24.07 -1.10 -9.62
N VAL A 114 23.57 -1.50 -10.78
CA VAL A 114 24.36 -1.50 -12.01
C VAL A 114 24.87 -0.06 -12.08
N PRO A 115 26.18 0.20 -11.93
CA PRO A 115 26.70 1.55 -12.00
C PRO A 115 26.21 2.09 -13.33
N ALA A 116 25.39 3.14 -13.27
CA ALA A 116 24.79 3.72 -14.45
C ALA A 116 25.91 3.92 -15.47
N THR A 117 25.78 3.29 -16.64
CA THR A 117 26.63 3.58 -17.80
C THR A 117 26.67 5.10 -17.88
N PRO A 118 27.85 5.74 -17.76
CA PRO A 118 27.92 7.19 -17.64
C PRO A 118 27.28 7.79 -18.88
N LEU A 119 26.10 8.40 -18.68
CA LEU A 119 25.47 9.20 -19.72
C LEU A 119 26.47 10.31 -20.09
N PRO A 120 26.70 10.57 -21.39
CA PRO A 120 27.60 11.61 -21.83
C PRO A 120 27.17 12.94 -21.19
N GLN A 121 28.06 13.50 -20.37
CA GLN A 121 27.81 14.75 -19.66
C GLN A 121 27.48 15.86 -20.67
N PRO A 122 26.35 16.56 -20.54
CA PRO A 122 26.06 17.73 -21.35
C PRO A 122 27.07 18.83 -21.03
N LYS A 123 27.74 19.34 -22.07
CA LYS A 123 28.70 20.45 -21.98
C LYS A 123 28.06 21.65 -21.25
N PRO A 124 28.73 22.24 -20.24
CA PRO A 124 28.16 23.36 -19.50
C PRO A 124 28.09 24.63 -20.37
N PRO A 125 26.97 25.35 -20.39
CA PRO A 125 26.92 26.70 -20.93
C PRO A 125 27.68 27.66 -20.00
N LYS A 126 28.56 28.47 -20.59
CA LYS A 126 29.33 29.51 -19.90
C LYS A 126 28.37 30.56 -19.31
N ALA A 127 28.23 30.59 -17.99
CA ALA A 127 27.53 31.65 -17.28
C ALA A 127 28.48 32.41 -16.35
N LYS A 128 28.32 33.73 -16.38
CA LYS A 128 29.15 34.74 -15.73
C LYS A 128 29.10 34.67 -14.20
N VAL A 129 30.26 34.97 -13.63
CA VAL A 129 30.57 35.12 -12.21
C VAL A 129 29.69 36.18 -11.55
N LEU A 130 29.01 35.81 -10.46
CA LEU A 130 28.60 36.72 -9.39
C LEU A 130 28.92 36.09 -8.03
N LYS A 131 29.54 36.92 -7.18
CA LYS A 131 30.16 36.58 -5.90
C LYS A 131 29.13 36.39 -4.77
N ALA A 132 29.42 35.35 -3.97
CA ALA A 132 29.42 35.26 -2.50
C ALA A 132 28.22 35.74 -1.66
N ALA A 133 27.62 34.80 -0.92
CA ALA A 133 27.38 34.89 0.53
C ALA A 133 27.16 33.46 1.12
N ALA A 134 27.96 33.11 2.13
CA ALA A 134 27.67 32.04 3.13
C ALA A 134 26.69 32.62 4.18
N PRO A 135 26.06 31.86 5.13
CA PRO A 135 26.38 30.55 5.72
C PRO A 135 25.15 29.59 5.67
N ALA A 136 25.04 28.39 6.25
CA ALA A 136 25.67 27.71 7.38
C ALA A 136 25.52 26.19 7.19
N GLN A 137 26.42 25.43 7.82
CA GLN A 137 26.37 23.96 7.90
C GLN A 137 25.23 23.53 8.83
N LEU A 138 24.41 22.59 8.37
CA LEU A 138 23.57 21.73 9.19
C LEU A 138 23.95 20.29 8.84
N GLN A 139 24.54 19.62 9.83
CA GLN A 139 24.65 18.17 9.93
C GLN A 139 23.27 17.62 10.29
N ASP A 140 22.79 16.63 9.54
CA ASP A 140 21.76 15.65 9.92
C ASP A 140 22.12 14.39 9.11
N ASP A 141 22.81 13.42 9.70
CA ASP A 141 22.34 12.39 10.64
C ASP A 141 21.52 11.28 9.94
N ASP A 142 21.94 10.05 10.22
CA ASP A 142 21.61 8.82 9.53
C ASP A 142 20.10 8.57 9.47
N SER A 143 19.54 8.45 8.25
CA SER A 143 18.15 8.01 8.07
C SER A 143 18.10 6.75 7.20
N ASP A 144 17.99 5.62 7.88
CA ASP A 144 17.50 4.35 7.34
C ASP A 144 16.37 4.60 6.33
N GLY A 145 16.53 4.04 5.13
CA GLY A 145 15.66 4.21 3.96
C GLY A 145 14.24 3.61 4.09
N ARG A 146 13.55 3.85 5.20
CA ARG A 146 12.11 3.69 5.32
C ARG A 146 11.45 4.99 4.90
N THR A 147 10.99 5.04 3.65
CA THR A 147 10.08 6.10 3.20
C THR A 147 8.77 5.94 3.97
N VAL A 148 8.64 6.65 5.08
CA VAL A 148 7.37 6.78 5.80
C VAL A 148 6.48 7.67 4.94
N VAL A 149 5.72 7.04 4.04
CA VAL A 149 4.72 7.76 3.26
C VAL A 149 3.70 8.33 4.24
N ALA A 150 3.54 9.65 4.24
CA ALA A 150 2.56 10.35 5.06
C ALA A 150 1.17 9.69 4.92
N PRO A 151 0.39 9.56 6.02
CA PRO A 151 -0.86 8.79 6.05
C PRO A 151 -1.84 9.15 4.92
N GLY A 152 -1.90 10.41 4.49
CA GLY A 152 -2.81 10.87 3.44
C GLY A 152 -2.54 10.29 2.05
N VAL A 153 -1.28 10.00 1.69
CA VAL A 153 -0.92 9.62 0.31
C VAL A 153 -1.20 8.14 0.00
N ARG A 154 -1.56 7.34 1.01
CA ARG A 154 -1.78 5.89 0.87
C ARG A 154 -2.84 5.54 -0.18
N PHE A 155 -3.88 6.35 -0.31
CA PHE A 155 -4.93 6.10 -1.29
C PHE A 155 -4.43 6.26 -2.74
N LEU A 156 -3.55 7.23 -3.00
CA LEU A 156 -3.01 7.48 -4.34
C LEU A 156 -2.16 6.30 -4.85
N ILE A 157 -1.50 5.58 -3.93
CA ILE A 157 -0.71 4.37 -4.25
C ILE A 157 -1.61 3.22 -4.74
N THR A 158 -2.88 3.20 -4.33
CA THR A 158 -3.84 2.14 -4.72
C THR A 158 -4.61 2.41 -6.01
N LEU A 159 -4.40 3.57 -6.65
CA LEU A 159 -5.08 3.91 -7.90
C LEU A 159 -4.60 3.03 -9.06
N SER A 160 -5.55 2.47 -9.81
CA SER A 160 -5.28 1.77 -11.08
C SER A 160 -5.26 2.75 -12.25
N HIS A 161 -4.98 2.24 -13.45
CA HIS A 161 -5.10 2.99 -14.70
C HIS A 161 -6.56 3.19 -15.14
N ASP A 162 -7.51 2.57 -14.44
CA ASP A 162 -8.95 2.73 -14.67
C ASP A 162 -9.52 3.83 -13.77
N TRP A 163 -10.62 4.44 -14.20
CA TRP A 163 -11.28 5.48 -13.43
C TRP A 163 -11.85 4.94 -12.12
N SER A 164 -11.52 5.60 -11.02
CA SER A 164 -12.09 5.31 -9.71
C SER A 164 -13.59 5.56 -9.66
N ARG A 165 -14.25 5.03 -8.62
CA ARG A 165 -15.62 5.43 -8.28
C ARG A 165 -15.69 6.95 -8.02
N PRO A 166 -16.83 7.61 -8.32
CA PRO A 166 -17.04 9.02 -8.00
C PRO A 166 -16.86 9.32 -6.51
N ARG A 167 -16.16 10.39 -6.19
CA ARG A 167 -15.92 10.88 -4.83
C ARG A 167 -16.06 12.39 -4.76
N LYS A 168 -16.39 12.94 -3.60
CA LYS A 168 -16.39 14.40 -3.40
C LYS A 168 -14.96 14.93 -3.46
N LEU A 169 -14.76 16.06 -4.14
CA LEU A 169 -13.46 16.72 -4.24
C LEU A 169 -12.91 17.09 -2.86
N GLY A 170 -13.78 17.48 -1.92
CA GLY A 170 -13.39 17.73 -0.51
C GLY A 170 -12.67 16.54 0.13
N ASN A 171 -13.09 15.30 -0.14
CA ASN A 171 -12.42 14.12 0.40
C ASN A 171 -11.03 13.93 -0.21
N VAL A 172 -10.87 14.23 -1.50
CA VAL A 172 -9.58 14.19 -2.19
C VAL A 172 -8.62 15.22 -1.59
N LEU A 173 -9.11 16.41 -1.23
CA LEU A 173 -8.30 17.43 -0.56
C LEU A 173 -7.85 16.97 0.83
N THR A 174 -8.75 16.36 1.61
CA THR A 174 -8.41 15.75 2.90
C THR A 174 -7.33 14.67 2.75
N ASP A 175 -7.47 13.79 1.75
CA ASP A 175 -6.49 12.73 1.48
C ASP A 175 -5.12 13.32 1.07
N LEU A 176 -5.09 14.49 0.43
CA LEU A 176 -3.85 15.20 0.10
C LEU A 176 -3.27 16.00 1.28
N GLU A 177 -3.85 15.88 2.48
CA GLU A 177 -3.51 16.67 3.67
C GLU A 177 -3.58 18.19 3.40
N VAL A 178 -4.43 18.59 2.46
CA VAL A 178 -4.74 19.99 2.17
C VAL A 178 -5.97 20.36 2.98
N GLU A 179 -5.88 21.40 3.79
CA GLU A 179 -7.02 21.92 4.54
C GLU A 179 -8.20 22.19 3.59
N VAL A 180 -9.39 21.72 3.97
CA VAL A 180 -10.61 21.79 3.14
C VAL A 180 -11.31 23.12 3.43
N PRO A 181 -11.26 24.10 2.51
CA PRO A 181 -12.01 25.34 2.70
C PRO A 181 -13.50 25.09 2.50
N GLU A 182 -14.36 25.90 3.16
CA GLU A 182 -15.80 25.89 2.89
C GLU A 182 -16.12 26.19 1.42
N ARG A 183 -15.28 27.03 0.77
CA ARG A 183 -15.38 27.35 -0.65
C ARG A 183 -14.02 27.22 -1.34
N LEU A 184 -13.94 26.30 -2.32
CA LEU A 184 -12.73 26.10 -3.12
C LEU A 184 -12.58 27.20 -4.18
N ARG A 185 -11.59 28.07 -4.01
CA ARG A 185 -11.26 29.10 -5.00
C ARG A 185 -10.40 28.52 -6.12
N THR A 186 -10.54 29.05 -7.34
CA THR A 186 -9.80 28.61 -8.54
C THR A 186 -8.28 28.50 -8.31
N PRO A 187 -7.57 29.47 -7.69
CA PRO A 187 -6.12 29.34 -7.50
C PRO A 187 -5.71 28.12 -6.64
N ARG A 188 -6.48 27.82 -5.58
CA ARG A 188 -6.22 26.67 -4.70
C ARG A 188 -6.52 25.36 -5.42
N PHE A 189 -7.59 25.34 -6.23
CA PHE A 189 -7.88 24.21 -7.11
C PHE A 189 -6.73 23.96 -8.10
N GLN A 190 -6.23 24.99 -8.77
CA GLN A 190 -5.11 24.86 -9.73
C GLN A 190 -3.85 24.31 -9.07
N GLU A 191 -3.55 24.73 -7.84
CA GLU A 191 -2.41 24.19 -7.08
C GLU A 191 -2.58 22.70 -6.75
N VAL A 192 -3.77 22.29 -6.33
CA VAL A 192 -4.10 20.87 -6.09
C VAL A 192 -3.95 20.05 -7.37
N MET A 193 -4.41 20.59 -8.51
CA MET A 193 -4.28 19.94 -9.81
C MET A 193 -2.81 19.73 -10.19
N ARG A 194 -1.95 20.74 -10.00
CA ARG A 194 -0.50 20.60 -10.25
C ARG A 194 0.13 19.51 -9.40
N ARG A 195 -0.24 19.42 -8.11
CA ARG A 195 0.25 18.38 -7.21
C ARG A 195 -0.19 16.99 -7.65
N LEU A 196 -1.47 16.83 -8.01
CA LEU A 196 -1.97 15.56 -8.56
C LEU A 196 -1.26 15.17 -9.85
N THR A 197 -1.05 16.11 -10.77
CA THR A 197 -0.29 15.87 -12.00
C THR A 197 1.15 15.47 -11.72
N ALA A 198 1.82 16.12 -10.77
CA ALA A 198 3.19 15.77 -10.36
C ALA A 198 3.28 14.35 -9.76
N LEU A 199 2.18 13.87 -9.15
CA LEU A 199 2.04 12.50 -8.64
C LEU A 199 1.61 11.50 -9.73
N GLY A 200 1.47 11.94 -10.98
CA GLY A 200 0.99 11.10 -12.08
C GLY A 200 -0.46 10.67 -11.90
N VAL A 201 -1.31 11.54 -11.33
CA VAL A 201 -2.74 11.29 -11.13
C VAL A 201 -3.54 12.23 -12.02
N GLU A 202 -4.46 11.65 -12.77
CA GLU A 202 -5.45 12.37 -13.56
C GLU A 202 -6.79 12.37 -12.85
N ILE A 203 -7.58 13.41 -13.09
CA ILE A 203 -8.89 13.60 -12.49
C ILE A 203 -9.89 14.03 -13.54
N SER A 204 -11.07 13.42 -13.50
CA SER A 204 -12.20 13.77 -14.36
C SER A 204 -13.39 14.19 -13.52
N ASP A 205 -14.21 15.08 -14.07
CA ASP A 205 -15.53 15.33 -13.54
C ASP A 205 -16.40 14.07 -13.69
N ALA A 206 -17.14 13.69 -12.64
CA ALA A 206 -17.85 12.42 -12.60
C ALA A 206 -19.16 12.43 -13.41
N GLU A 207 -19.72 13.61 -13.69
CA GLU A 207 -21.00 13.79 -14.39
C GLU A 207 -20.77 13.98 -15.89
N SER A 208 -19.90 14.92 -16.26
CA SER A 208 -19.56 15.22 -17.64
C SER A 208 -18.50 14.28 -18.24
N GLY A 209 -17.69 13.64 -17.39
CA GLY A 209 -16.54 12.85 -17.83
C GLY A 209 -15.37 13.69 -18.38
N ALA A 210 -15.47 15.02 -18.31
CA ALA A 210 -14.42 15.91 -18.79
C ALA A 210 -13.17 15.80 -17.91
N LEU A 211 -12.01 15.72 -18.56
CA LEU A 211 -10.73 15.80 -17.87
C LEU A 211 -10.55 17.21 -17.31
N LEU A 212 -10.28 17.30 -16.01
CA LEU A 212 -9.97 18.57 -15.38
C LEU A 212 -8.47 18.83 -15.48
N THR A 213 -8.12 20.06 -15.79
CA THR A 213 -6.75 20.52 -15.96
C THR A 213 -6.46 21.70 -15.02
N PRO A 214 -5.18 22.05 -14.78
CA PRO A 214 -4.83 23.24 -14.01
C PRO A 214 -5.27 24.58 -14.64
N ARG A 215 -5.90 24.57 -15.82
CA ARG A 215 -6.43 25.78 -16.48
C ARG A 215 -7.92 25.98 -16.24
N ASP A 216 -8.62 24.97 -15.74
CA ASP A 216 -10.06 25.01 -15.55
C ASP A 216 -10.46 25.77 -14.28
N SER A 217 -11.71 26.26 -14.28
CA SER A 217 -12.32 26.87 -13.10
C SER A 217 -12.62 25.82 -12.04
N SER A 218 -12.60 26.21 -10.75
CA SER A 218 -12.91 25.27 -9.68
C SER A 218 -14.37 24.80 -9.76
N PRO A 219 -14.62 23.47 -9.75
CA PRO A 219 -15.98 22.93 -9.75
C PRO A 219 -16.66 23.01 -8.35
N GLY A 220 -15.95 23.50 -7.32
CA GLY A 220 -16.41 23.54 -5.94
C GLY A 220 -16.04 22.28 -5.13
N VAL A 221 -16.14 22.37 -3.79
CA VAL A 221 -15.73 21.27 -2.88
C VAL A 221 -16.64 20.05 -2.93
N ASP A 222 -17.92 20.25 -3.23
CA ASP A 222 -18.93 19.18 -3.31
C ASP A 222 -18.98 18.49 -4.67
N ALA A 223 -18.20 18.98 -5.66
CA ALA A 223 -18.12 18.37 -6.96
C ALA A 223 -17.69 16.90 -6.87
N LYS A 224 -18.31 16.06 -7.68
CA LYS A 224 -17.98 14.64 -7.77
C LYS A 224 -16.92 14.43 -8.84
N VAL A 225 -15.83 13.78 -8.47
CA VAL A 225 -14.67 13.56 -9.32
C VAL A 225 -14.27 12.07 -9.33
N ARG A 226 -13.62 11.63 -10.40
CA ARG A 226 -12.98 10.32 -10.52
C ARG A 226 -11.48 10.53 -10.69
N LEU A 227 -10.68 9.63 -10.13
CA LEU A 227 -9.21 9.67 -10.22
C LEU A 227 -8.70 8.43 -10.92
N ARG A 228 -7.58 8.54 -11.62
CA ARG A 228 -6.82 7.40 -12.14
C ARG A 228 -5.33 7.72 -12.18
N LYS A 229 -4.49 6.69 -12.30
CA LYS A 229 -3.08 6.87 -12.61
C LYS A 229 -2.92 7.28 -14.09
N ALA A 230 -2.11 8.31 -14.35
CA ALA A 230 -1.73 8.73 -15.68
C ALA A 230 -1.01 7.57 -16.40
N ARG A 231 -1.33 7.37 -17.67
CA ARG A 231 -0.60 6.42 -18.51
C ARG A 231 0.71 7.11 -18.92
N ALA A 232 1.81 6.68 -18.30
CA ALA A 232 3.16 7.10 -18.70
C ALA A 232 3.53 6.55 -20.08
#